data_AF-A0A520FQ68-F1
#
_entry.id   AF-A0A520FQ68-F1
#
_cell.length_a   1.000
_cell.length_b   1.000
_cell.length_c   1.000
_cell.angle_alpha   90.00
_cell.angle_beta   90.00
_cell.angle_gamma   90.00
#
_symmetry.space_group_name_H-M   'P 1'
#
loop_
_entity.id
_entity.type
_entity.pdbx_description
1 polymer ?
#
loop_
_entity_poly.entity_id
_entity_poly.type
_entity_poly.pdbx_seq_one_letter_code
_entity_poly.pdbx_strand_id
1 'polypeptide(L)'
;MITSDAYLGWEVLQANLDAYNSVPDNEVSPVGRYAIKSAASSVMSARCAATTDEALALAEADLLKFAQMIINDVYVQLAERSPEQYGEFSRIGQLRKHADDAEWLRTCGPTVLVGDPAHCVEQVQRVADMGSDEIVLRIDGGSHEERMQSIENFGRYVIPYFSNPAGVVRTGPVGLLPGDPRQRPSYETENAEEMVG
;
A
#
# COMPACT_ATOMS: atom_id res chain seq x y z
N MET A 1 6.25 -14.19 0.97
CA MET A 1 7.31 -13.16 0.98
C MET A 1 6.65 -11.80 1.08
N ILE A 2 7.20 -10.88 1.87
CA ILE A 2 6.83 -9.45 1.80
C ILE A 2 8.04 -8.71 1.22
N THR A 3 7.82 -7.88 0.21
CA THR A 3 8.89 -7.13 -0.49
C THR A 3 8.47 -5.68 -0.75
N SER A 4 9.42 -4.85 -1.17
CA SER A 4 9.22 -3.45 -1.56
C SER A 4 10.27 -3.06 -2.60
N ASP A 5 9.99 -2.05 -3.41
CA ASP A 5 11.00 -1.44 -4.28
C ASP A 5 11.92 -0.46 -3.52
N ALA A 6 11.54 -0.03 -2.32
CA ALA A 6 12.29 0.95 -1.53
C ALA A 6 12.66 2.22 -2.33
N TYR A 7 11.70 2.77 -3.09
CA TYR A 7 11.85 3.92 -3.99
C TYR A 7 12.76 3.70 -5.22
N LEU A 8 13.27 2.48 -5.43
CA LEU A 8 14.10 2.16 -6.60
C LEU A 8 13.27 1.83 -7.85
N GLY A 9 11.95 1.74 -7.70
CA GLY A 9 11.01 1.74 -8.81
C GLY A 9 10.39 0.40 -9.18
N TRP A 10 9.52 0.45 -10.18
CA TRP A 10 8.68 -0.67 -10.62
C TRP A 10 9.48 -1.89 -11.06
N GLU A 11 10.61 -1.67 -11.72
CA GLU A 11 11.49 -2.73 -12.23
C GLU A 11 12.10 -3.54 -11.08
N VAL A 12 12.41 -2.87 -9.95
CA VAL A 12 12.92 -3.55 -8.75
C VAL A 12 11.84 -4.39 -8.10
N LEU A 13 10.61 -3.89 -8.00
CA LEU A 13 9.49 -4.71 -7.53
C LEU A 13 9.29 -5.93 -8.45
N GLN A 14 9.28 -5.73 -9.78
CA GLN A 14 9.10 -6.82 -10.74
C GLN A 14 10.16 -7.91 -10.54
N ALA A 15 11.44 -7.51 -10.48
CA ALA A 15 12.54 -8.45 -10.31
C ALA A 15 12.42 -9.25 -9.00
N ASN A 16 12.00 -8.60 -7.91
CA ASN A 16 11.79 -9.27 -6.63
C ASN A 16 10.63 -10.27 -6.68
N LEU A 17 9.51 -9.89 -7.30
CA LEU A 17 8.35 -10.76 -7.48
C LEU A 17 8.68 -11.94 -8.38
N ASP A 18 9.32 -11.71 -9.52
CA ASP A 18 9.76 -12.75 -10.46
C ASP A 18 10.69 -13.76 -9.78
N ALA A 19 11.66 -13.27 -9.01
CA ALA A 19 12.60 -14.13 -8.30
C ALA A 19 11.87 -15.08 -7.34
N TYR A 20 10.90 -14.58 -6.57
CA TYR A 20 10.12 -15.41 -5.66
C TYR A 20 9.14 -16.34 -6.38
N ASN A 21 8.42 -15.82 -7.37
CA ASN A 21 7.38 -16.56 -8.09
C ASN A 21 7.97 -17.67 -8.97
N SER A 22 9.22 -17.53 -9.40
CA SER A 22 9.96 -18.56 -10.15
C SER A 22 10.32 -19.80 -9.32
N VAL A 23 10.30 -19.72 -7.98
CA VAL A 23 10.61 -20.86 -7.11
C VAL A 23 9.52 -21.92 -7.25
N PRO A 24 9.84 -23.17 -7.63
CA PRO A 24 8.84 -24.24 -7.74
C PRO A 24 8.11 -24.53 -6.42
N ASP A 25 6.82 -24.89 -6.49
CA ASP A 25 5.99 -25.12 -5.30
C ASP A 25 6.53 -26.22 -4.38
N ASN A 26 7.20 -27.23 -4.95
CA ASN A 26 7.82 -28.33 -4.22
C ASN A 26 9.13 -27.95 -3.51
N GLU A 27 9.69 -26.77 -3.78
CA GLU A 27 10.87 -26.23 -3.09
C GLU A 27 10.49 -25.32 -1.91
N VAL A 28 9.21 -24.93 -1.80
CA VAL A 28 8.71 -24.11 -0.69
C VAL A 28 8.64 -24.95 0.58
N SER A 29 9.62 -24.75 1.45
CA SER A 29 9.64 -25.38 2.77
C SER A 29 8.66 -24.70 3.74
N PRO A 30 7.79 -25.44 4.42
CA PRO A 30 6.85 -24.84 5.37
C PRO A 30 7.60 -24.32 6.61
N VAL A 31 7.34 -23.08 6.99
CA VAL A 31 7.77 -22.53 8.29
C VAL A 31 6.84 -23.01 9.42
N GLY A 32 5.63 -23.50 9.08
CA GLY A 32 4.63 -24.02 10.01
C GLY A 32 3.96 -25.30 9.51
N ARG A 33 2.63 -25.40 9.68
CA ARG A 33 1.88 -26.62 9.31
C ARG A 33 1.69 -26.79 7.80
N TYR A 34 1.71 -25.69 7.05
CA TYR A 34 1.46 -25.66 5.61
C TYR A 34 2.53 -24.82 4.92
N ALA A 35 2.86 -25.19 3.68
CA ALA A 35 3.66 -24.34 2.81
C ALA A 35 2.78 -23.18 2.33
N ILE A 36 3.30 -21.96 2.42
CA ILE A 36 2.62 -20.75 1.93
C ILE A 36 3.52 -20.15 0.86
N LYS A 37 3.01 -20.12 -0.37
CA LYS A 37 3.61 -19.40 -1.49
C LYS A 37 2.68 -18.24 -1.84
N SER A 38 2.95 -17.10 -1.21
CA SER A 38 2.22 -15.84 -1.42
C SER A 38 3.25 -14.72 -1.42
N ALA A 39 3.13 -13.78 -2.36
CA ALA A 39 3.95 -12.58 -2.45
C ALA A 39 3.12 -11.34 -2.11
N ALA A 40 3.67 -10.48 -1.26
CA ALA A 40 3.06 -9.22 -0.88
C ALA A 40 3.98 -8.04 -1.21
N SER A 41 3.42 -7.00 -1.81
CA SER A 41 4.10 -5.71 -1.98
C SER A 41 3.78 -4.78 -0.82
N SER A 42 4.81 -4.20 -0.21
CA SER A 42 4.67 -3.29 0.92
C SER A 42 4.68 -1.84 0.46
N VAL A 43 3.61 -1.13 0.82
CA VAL A 43 3.43 0.31 0.63
C VAL A 43 3.77 1.02 1.93
N MET A 44 4.71 1.95 1.90
CA MET A 44 5.24 2.66 3.08
C MET A 44 4.48 3.93 3.42
N SER A 45 3.80 4.52 2.44
CA SER A 45 2.92 5.68 2.63
C SER A 45 1.64 5.46 1.85
N ALA A 46 0.53 5.23 2.55
CA ALA A 46 -0.78 5.03 1.95
C ALA A 46 -1.77 6.12 2.39
N ARG A 47 -2.39 6.79 1.42
CA ARG A 47 -3.48 7.76 1.63
C ARG A 47 -4.46 7.69 0.47
N CYS A 48 -5.73 7.44 0.78
CA CYS A 48 -6.84 7.52 -0.16
C CYS A 48 -7.79 8.63 0.29
N ALA A 49 -7.94 9.70 -0.50
CA ALA A 49 -8.87 10.81 -0.24
C ALA A 49 -9.91 10.93 -1.37
N ALA A 50 -10.78 11.95 -1.35
CA ALA A 50 -11.79 12.10 -2.38
C ALA A 50 -11.18 12.53 -3.73
N THR A 51 -10.10 13.31 -3.68
CA THR A 51 -9.32 13.73 -4.85
C THR A 51 -7.83 13.46 -4.64
N THR A 52 -7.09 13.36 -5.75
CA THR A 52 -5.62 13.20 -5.69
C THR A 52 -4.94 14.41 -5.02
N ASP A 53 -5.42 15.63 -5.27
CA ASP A 53 -4.89 16.84 -4.64
C ASP A 53 -5.09 16.85 -3.12
N GLU A 54 -6.27 16.42 -2.65
CA GLU A 54 -6.55 16.29 -1.22
C GLU A 54 -5.65 15.22 -0.58
N ALA A 55 -5.51 14.05 -1.23
CA ALA A 55 -4.67 12.98 -0.73
C ALA A 55 -3.20 13.42 -0.58
N LEU A 56 -2.70 14.17 -1.57
CA LEU A 56 -1.36 14.76 -1.55
C LEU A 56 -1.21 15.76 -0.41
N ALA A 57 -2.13 16.73 -0.28
CA ALA A 57 -2.07 17.73 0.79
C ALA A 57 -2.05 17.11 2.19
N LEU A 58 -2.77 16.00 2.40
CA LEU A 58 -2.83 15.26 3.67
C LEU A 58 -1.63 14.32 3.91
N ALA A 59 -0.85 14.01 2.88
CA ALA A 59 0.23 13.03 2.97
C ALA A 59 1.63 13.66 2.82
N GLU A 60 1.73 14.89 2.28
CA GLU A 60 3.00 15.47 1.84
C GLU A 60 4.06 15.50 2.95
N ALA A 61 3.72 16.07 4.10
CA ALA A 61 4.66 16.19 5.20
C ALA A 61 5.18 14.83 5.69
N ASP A 62 4.30 13.82 5.78
CA ASP A 62 4.64 12.50 6.29
C ASP A 62 5.40 11.66 5.25
N LEU A 63 5.04 11.74 3.96
CA LEU A 63 5.76 11.00 2.92
C LEU A 63 7.19 11.54 2.76
N LEU A 64 7.36 12.87 2.74
CA LEU A 64 8.69 13.48 2.62
C LEU A 64 9.55 13.11 3.81
N LYS A 65 9.01 13.22 5.03
CA LYS A 65 9.73 12.85 6.25
C LYS A 65 10.18 11.38 6.24
N PHE A 66 9.31 10.46 5.81
CA PHE A 66 9.65 9.05 5.76
C PHE A 66 10.66 8.75 4.65
N ALA A 67 10.50 9.34 3.46
CA ALA A 67 11.45 9.21 2.35
C ALA A 67 12.84 9.74 2.74
N GLN A 68 12.92 10.93 3.34
CA GLN A 68 14.18 11.50 3.85
C GLN A 68 14.84 10.57 4.88
N MET A 69 14.09 10.07 5.87
CA MET A 69 14.63 9.13 6.87
C MET A 69 15.22 7.88 6.21
N ILE A 70 14.54 7.32 5.20
CA ILE A 70 14.99 6.11 4.50
C ILE A 70 16.20 6.39 3.59
N ILE A 71 16.12 7.44 2.77
CA ILE A 71 17.06 7.76 1.70
C ILE A 71 18.33 8.46 2.23
N ASN A 72 18.16 9.41 3.15
CA ASN A 72 19.28 10.22 3.66
C ASN A 72 19.97 9.55 4.84
N ASP A 73 19.18 8.99 5.76
CA ASP A 73 19.68 8.59 7.08
C ASP A 73 19.90 7.08 7.18
N VAL A 74 18.84 6.28 7.19
CA VAL A 74 18.91 4.87 7.63
C VAL A 74 19.79 4.03 6.70
N TYR A 75 19.44 3.95 5.41
CA TYR A 75 20.10 3.00 4.52
C TYR A 75 21.50 3.42 4.10
N VAL A 76 21.74 4.71 3.90
CA VAL A 76 23.08 5.18 3.55
C VAL A 76 24.01 5.08 4.76
N GLN A 77 23.57 5.45 5.97
CA GLN A 77 24.41 5.27 7.16
C GLN A 77 24.69 3.79 7.46
N LEU A 78 23.73 2.89 7.20
CA LEU A 78 23.96 1.44 7.32
C LEU A 78 25.02 0.95 6.32
N ALA A 79 24.94 1.38 5.05
CA ALA A 79 25.93 1.04 4.03
C ALA A 79 27.34 1.54 4.41
N GLU A 80 27.44 2.78 4.91
CA GLU A 80 28.71 3.38 5.32
C GLU A 80 29.32 2.69 6.55
N ARG A 81 28.50 2.27 7.52
CA ARG A 81 28.96 1.64 8.77
C ARG A 81 29.24 0.15 8.64
N SER A 82 28.69 -0.51 7.63
CA SER A 82 28.77 -1.97 7.47
C SER A 82 28.74 -2.35 5.97
N PRO A 83 29.78 -1.95 5.21
CA PRO A 83 29.79 -2.08 3.75
C PRO A 83 29.76 -3.53 3.27
N GLU A 84 30.29 -4.47 4.05
CA GLU A 84 30.29 -5.90 3.71
C GLU A 84 28.90 -6.53 3.76
N GLN A 85 28.03 -6.06 4.67
CA GLN A 85 26.68 -6.61 4.88
C GLN A 85 25.60 -5.77 4.18
N TYR A 86 25.79 -4.46 4.08
CA TYR A 86 24.78 -3.50 3.64
C TYR A 86 25.24 -2.60 2.49
N GLY A 87 26.38 -2.89 1.86
CA GLY A 87 26.95 -2.08 0.77
C GLY A 87 26.00 -1.85 -0.41
N GLU A 88 25.11 -2.80 -0.68
CA GLU A 88 24.05 -2.68 -1.70
C GLU A 88 23.14 -1.46 -1.49
N PHE A 89 22.96 -1.00 -0.24
CA PHE A 89 22.16 0.19 0.04
C PHE A 89 22.81 1.50 -0.39
N SER A 90 24.09 1.50 -0.77
CA SER A 90 24.74 2.68 -1.35
C SER A 90 24.01 3.22 -2.59
N ARG A 91 23.33 2.35 -3.35
CA ARG A 91 22.50 2.73 -4.50
C ARG A 91 21.32 3.65 -4.13
N ILE A 92 20.79 3.53 -2.91
CA ILE A 92 19.72 4.41 -2.40
C ILE A 92 20.23 5.85 -2.27
N GLY A 93 21.55 6.03 -2.05
CA GLY A 93 22.17 7.35 -2.06
C GLY A 93 21.99 8.13 -3.37
N GLN A 94 21.74 7.44 -4.50
CA GLN A 94 21.45 8.08 -5.80
C GLN A 94 20.08 8.78 -5.81
N LEU A 95 19.18 8.40 -4.90
CA LEU A 95 17.84 8.95 -4.78
C LEU A 95 17.79 10.25 -3.97
N ARG A 96 18.88 10.65 -3.30
CA ARG A 96 18.93 11.85 -2.44
C ARG A 96 18.43 13.13 -3.12
N LYS A 97 18.69 13.27 -4.43
CA LYS A 97 18.22 14.41 -5.24
C LYS A 97 16.69 14.51 -5.36
N HIS A 98 15.97 13.43 -5.06
CA HIS A 98 14.51 13.35 -5.11
C HIS A 98 13.87 13.23 -3.71
N ALA A 99 14.67 13.27 -2.63
CA ALA A 99 14.16 13.05 -1.28
C ALA A 99 13.13 14.11 -0.83
N ASP A 100 13.17 15.29 -1.45
CA ASP A 100 12.25 16.41 -1.21
C ASP A 100 11.19 16.57 -2.31
N ASP A 101 11.09 15.62 -3.25
CA ASP A 101 10.20 15.68 -4.41
C ASP A 101 9.02 14.71 -4.22
N ALA A 102 7.94 15.22 -3.63
CA ALA A 102 6.74 14.45 -3.31
C ALA A 102 6.09 13.81 -4.55
N GLU A 103 6.09 14.53 -5.69
CA GLU A 103 5.50 14.03 -6.94
C GLU A 103 6.35 12.89 -7.52
N TRP A 104 7.67 13.05 -7.53
CA TRP A 104 8.57 11.98 -7.95
C TRP A 104 8.43 10.75 -7.05
N LEU A 105 8.44 10.93 -5.72
CA LEU A 105 8.30 9.84 -4.75
C LEU A 105 6.98 9.07 -4.92
N ARG A 106 5.90 9.77 -5.27
CA ARG A 106 4.58 9.17 -5.52
C ARG A 106 4.54 8.32 -6.79
N THR A 107 5.38 8.62 -7.78
CA THR A 107 5.26 8.05 -9.13
C THR A 107 6.40 7.11 -9.50
N CYS A 108 7.54 7.18 -8.80
CA CYS A 108 8.73 6.39 -9.12
C CYS A 108 8.51 4.88 -8.94
N GLY A 109 7.62 4.47 -8.05
CA GLY A 109 7.41 3.08 -7.68
C GLY A 109 6.18 2.86 -6.78
N PRO A 110 5.91 1.61 -6.38
CA PRO A 110 4.77 1.21 -5.55
C PRO A 110 4.92 1.55 -4.06
N THR A 111 6.10 2.00 -3.61
CA THR A 111 6.35 2.35 -2.19
C THR A 111 5.37 3.41 -1.67
N VAL A 112 4.85 4.28 -2.53
CA VAL A 112 3.90 5.35 -2.17
C VAL A 112 2.58 5.13 -2.92
N LEU A 113 1.49 5.05 -2.17
CA LEU A 113 0.13 4.94 -2.70
C LEU A 113 -0.72 6.10 -2.16
N VAL A 114 -0.62 7.25 -2.83
CA VAL A 114 -1.31 8.48 -2.44
C VAL A 114 -2.13 9.00 -3.61
N GLY A 115 -3.45 9.04 -3.46
CA GLY A 115 -4.35 9.56 -4.48
C GLY A 115 -5.83 9.41 -4.15
N ASP A 116 -6.66 9.63 -5.17
CA ASP A 116 -8.08 9.27 -5.13
C ASP A 116 -8.29 7.75 -5.34
N PRO A 117 -9.53 7.23 -5.19
CA PRO A 117 -9.78 5.80 -5.33
C PRO A 117 -9.41 5.23 -6.70
N ALA A 118 -9.58 5.99 -7.78
CA ALA A 118 -9.25 5.52 -9.13
C ALA A 118 -7.74 5.32 -9.26
N HIS A 119 -6.96 6.30 -8.81
CA HIS A 119 -5.49 6.17 -8.74
C HIS A 119 -5.08 4.96 -7.89
N CYS A 120 -5.69 4.79 -6.72
CA CYS A 120 -5.37 3.65 -5.86
C CYS A 120 -5.67 2.30 -6.53
N VAL A 121 -6.81 2.18 -7.23
CA VAL A 121 -7.16 0.98 -7.99
C VAL A 121 -6.14 0.70 -9.08
N GLU A 122 -5.75 1.70 -9.88
CA GLU A 122 -4.77 1.54 -10.96
C GLU A 122 -3.42 1.04 -10.44
N GLN A 123 -2.93 1.62 -9.35
CA GLN A 123 -1.65 1.23 -8.74
C GLN A 123 -1.70 -0.19 -8.17
N VAL A 124 -2.77 -0.54 -7.45
CA VAL A 124 -2.94 -1.88 -6.89
C VAL A 124 -3.10 -2.92 -8.00
N GLN A 125 -3.85 -2.59 -9.06
CA GLN A 125 -3.97 -3.47 -10.23
C GLN A 125 -2.61 -3.69 -10.90
N ARG A 126 -1.80 -2.64 -11.07
CA ARG A 126 -0.45 -2.77 -11.60
C ARG A 126 0.40 -3.74 -10.76
N VAL A 127 0.37 -3.62 -9.43
CA VAL A 127 1.10 -4.53 -8.54
C VAL A 127 0.58 -5.97 -8.62
N ALA A 128 -0.75 -6.15 -8.77
CA ALA A 128 -1.34 -7.46 -8.97
C ALA A 128 -0.94 -8.10 -10.30
N ASP A 129 -0.92 -7.31 -11.39
CA ASP A 129 -0.50 -7.74 -12.73
C ASP A 129 0.97 -8.19 -12.77
N MET A 130 1.80 -7.68 -11.85
CA MET A 130 3.20 -8.09 -11.67
C MET A 130 3.33 -9.43 -10.92
N GLY A 131 2.22 -10.02 -10.43
CA GLY A 131 2.19 -11.29 -9.73
C GLY A 131 2.26 -11.20 -8.20
N SER A 132 1.85 -10.07 -7.62
CA SER A 132 1.66 -9.94 -6.17
C SER A 132 0.26 -10.43 -5.78
N ASP A 133 0.18 -11.29 -4.76
CA ASP A 133 -1.09 -11.79 -4.20
C ASP A 133 -1.71 -10.81 -3.22
N GLU A 134 -0.87 -10.01 -2.56
CA GLU A 134 -1.24 -9.12 -1.46
C GLU A 134 -0.60 -7.74 -1.59
N ILE A 135 -1.25 -6.73 -1.02
CA ILE A 135 -0.64 -5.42 -0.75
C ILE A 135 -0.71 -5.14 0.76
N VAL A 136 0.38 -4.64 1.32
CA VAL A 136 0.45 -4.26 2.74
C VAL A 136 0.52 -2.75 2.83
N LEU A 137 -0.54 -2.14 3.38
CA LEU A 137 -0.68 -0.69 3.46
C LEU A 137 -0.24 -0.17 4.83
N ARG A 138 0.76 0.72 4.85
CA ARG A 138 1.07 1.53 6.02
C ARG A 138 0.22 2.81 6.03
N ILE A 139 -0.78 2.85 6.91
CA ILE A 139 -1.69 3.98 7.13
C ILE A 139 -1.50 4.51 8.56
N ASP A 140 -0.42 5.24 8.80
CA ASP A 140 -0.08 5.76 10.14
C ASP A 140 0.29 7.26 10.17
N GLY A 141 0.24 7.95 9.03
CA GLY A 141 0.41 9.40 8.92
C GLY A 141 -0.86 10.20 9.17
N GLY A 142 -0.71 11.44 9.63
CA GLY A 142 -1.80 12.37 9.94
C GLY A 142 -2.57 12.07 11.23
N SER A 143 -3.70 12.75 11.39
CA SER A 143 -4.62 12.61 12.53
C SER A 143 -5.31 11.23 12.57
N HIS A 144 -6.02 10.92 13.66
CA HIS A 144 -6.81 9.69 13.70
C HIS A 144 -7.93 9.71 12.65
N GLU A 145 -8.62 10.84 12.55
CA GLU A 145 -9.73 11.08 11.62
C GLU A 145 -9.27 10.91 10.18
N GLU A 146 -8.13 11.47 9.81
CA GLU A 146 -7.56 11.34 8.45
C GLU A 146 -7.16 9.90 8.13
N ARG A 147 -6.67 9.12 9.10
CA ARG A 147 -6.36 7.69 8.93
C ARG A 147 -7.63 6.87 8.75
N MET A 148 -8.65 7.12 9.57
CA MET A 148 -9.94 6.44 9.47
C MET A 148 -10.64 6.76 8.15
N GLN A 149 -10.58 8.02 7.69
CA GLN A 149 -11.09 8.41 6.37
C GLN A 149 -10.40 7.65 5.24
N SER A 150 -9.07 7.50 5.32
CA SER A 150 -8.33 6.73 4.31
C SER A 150 -8.72 5.25 4.33
N ILE A 151 -8.87 4.64 5.51
CA ILE A 151 -9.32 3.25 5.66
C ILE A 151 -10.72 3.07 5.06
N GLU A 152 -11.64 4.01 5.34
CA GLU A 152 -12.99 4.01 4.80
C GLU A 152 -12.98 4.12 3.27
N ASN A 153 -12.18 5.02 2.70
CA ASN A 153 -12.07 5.16 1.24
C ASN A 153 -11.51 3.89 0.58
N PHE A 154 -10.47 3.27 1.15
CA PHE A 154 -9.98 1.97 0.67
C PHE A 154 -11.06 0.89 0.74
N GLY A 155 -11.74 0.77 1.88
CA GLY A 155 -12.78 -0.23 2.11
C GLY A 155 -14.00 -0.07 1.21
N ARG A 156 -14.39 1.17 0.90
CA ARG A 156 -15.58 1.47 0.10
C ARG A 156 -15.33 1.45 -1.40
N TYR A 157 -14.19 1.97 -1.85
CA TYR A 157 -14.00 2.31 -3.25
C TYR A 157 -12.87 1.55 -3.93
N VAL A 158 -11.88 1.05 -3.19
CA VAL A 158 -10.70 0.38 -3.76
C VAL A 158 -10.83 -1.13 -3.64
N ILE A 159 -10.96 -1.66 -2.42
CA ILE A 159 -11.01 -3.10 -2.15
C ILE A 159 -12.13 -3.80 -2.95
N PRO A 160 -13.36 -3.26 -3.05
CA PRO A 160 -14.43 -3.91 -3.80
C PRO A 160 -14.18 -4.06 -5.32
N TYR A 161 -13.21 -3.32 -5.88
CA TYR A 161 -12.83 -3.47 -7.29
C TYR A 161 -12.15 -4.81 -7.57
N PHE A 162 -11.49 -5.39 -6.57
CA PHE A 162 -10.72 -6.63 -6.71
C PHE A 162 -11.55 -7.84 -6.32
N SER A 163 -11.72 -8.77 -7.26
CA SER A 163 -12.37 -10.06 -7.02
C SER A 163 -11.31 -11.11 -6.72
N ASN A 164 -10.97 -11.31 -5.44
CA ASN A 164 -10.07 -12.40 -5.05
C ASN A 164 -10.90 -13.63 -4.58
N PRO A 165 -10.79 -14.80 -5.24
CA PRO A 165 -11.47 -16.04 -4.80
C PRO A 165 -11.09 -16.49 -3.37
N ALA A 166 -9.90 -16.10 -2.90
CA ALA A 166 -9.42 -16.31 -1.53
C ALA A 166 -9.74 -15.13 -0.60
N GLY A 167 -10.40 -14.09 -1.10
CA GLY A 167 -10.76 -12.90 -0.36
C GLY A 167 -11.75 -13.20 0.76
N VAL A 168 -11.50 -12.64 1.95
CA VAL A 168 -12.45 -12.68 3.07
C VAL A 168 -13.60 -11.68 2.91
N VAL A 169 -13.52 -10.80 1.91
CA VAL A 169 -14.59 -9.88 1.53
C VAL A 169 -15.74 -10.69 0.95
N ARG A 170 -16.74 -10.94 1.78
CA ARG A 170 -17.93 -11.68 1.39
C ARG A 170 -18.85 -10.75 0.58
N THR A 171 -19.45 -11.28 -0.48
CA THR A 171 -20.46 -10.59 -1.30
C THR A 171 -21.55 -9.97 -0.41
N GLY A 172 -21.79 -8.66 -0.54
CA GLY A 172 -22.79 -7.91 0.21
C GLY A 172 -22.64 -6.40 0.02
N PRO A 173 -23.61 -5.59 0.49
CA PRO A 173 -23.49 -4.13 0.43
C PRO A 173 -22.29 -3.64 1.24
N VAL A 174 -21.56 -2.67 0.69
CA VAL A 174 -20.42 -2.03 1.36
C VAL A 174 -20.86 -1.47 2.71
N GLY A 175 -20.16 -1.85 3.78
CA GLY A 175 -20.47 -1.46 5.16
C GLY A 175 -21.43 -2.42 5.90
N LEU A 176 -21.88 -3.50 5.26
CA LEU A 176 -22.68 -4.54 5.90
C LEU A 176 -21.91 -5.88 5.92
N LEU A 177 -21.63 -6.36 7.12
CA LEU A 177 -21.14 -7.71 7.38
C LEU A 177 -22.29 -8.72 7.17
N PRO A 178 -22.06 -9.84 6.47
CA PRO A 178 -23.09 -10.85 6.31
C PRO A 178 -23.52 -11.44 7.65
N GLY A 179 -24.84 -11.53 7.85
CA GLY A 179 -25.45 -12.25 8.99
C GLY A 179 -25.91 -11.39 10.16
N ASP A 180 -25.71 -10.07 10.14
CA ASP A 180 -26.38 -9.16 11.09
C ASP A 180 -27.52 -8.39 10.41
N PRO A 181 -28.79 -8.79 10.60
CA PRO A 181 -29.94 -8.11 9.99
C PRO A 181 -30.19 -6.70 10.55
N ARG A 182 -29.42 -6.25 11.55
CA ARG A 182 -29.58 -4.93 12.19
C ARG A 182 -28.60 -3.90 11.65
N GLN A 183 -27.58 -4.31 10.92
CA GLN A 183 -26.65 -3.35 10.34
C GLN A 183 -27.36 -2.55 9.25
N ARG A 184 -27.16 -1.23 9.28
CA ARG A 184 -27.57 -0.31 8.24
C ARG A 184 -26.34 0.42 7.74
N PRO A 185 -26.18 0.61 6.43
CA PRO A 185 -25.10 1.42 5.92
C PRO A 185 -25.30 2.87 6.36
N SER A 186 -24.24 3.53 6.84
CA SER A 186 -24.31 4.90 7.37
C SER A 186 -24.86 5.93 6.37
N TYR A 187 -24.70 5.68 5.07
CA TYR A 187 -25.17 6.52 3.96
C TYR A 187 -26.67 6.36 3.63
N GLU A 188 -27.36 5.40 4.24
CA GLU A 188 -28.82 5.26 4.11
C GLU A 188 -29.57 5.98 5.24
N THR A 189 -28.88 6.39 6.30
CA THR A 189 -29.49 6.98 7.51
C THR A 189 -29.79 8.47 7.36
N GLU A 190 -29.08 9.21 6.53
CA GLU A 190 -29.19 10.69 6.45
C GLU A 190 -30.47 11.19 5.74
N ASN A 191 -31.15 10.34 4.95
CA ASN A 191 -32.35 10.74 4.21
C ASN A 191 -33.69 10.36 4.89
N ALA A 192 -33.65 9.73 6.07
CA ALA A 192 -34.88 9.26 6.73
C ALA A 192 -35.48 10.28 7.71
N GLU A 193 -34.68 11.21 8.24
CA GLU A 193 -35.15 12.17 9.26
C GLU A 193 -35.63 13.51 8.67
N GLU A 194 -35.29 13.87 7.43
CA GLU A 194 -35.79 15.10 6.78
C GLU A 194 -37.19 14.94 6.12
N MET A 195 -37.78 13.75 6.14
CA MET A 195 -39.11 13.48 5.56
C MET A 195 -40.23 13.35 6.62
N VAL A 196 -39.91 13.51 7.90
CA VAL A 196 -40.86 13.44 9.03
C VAL A 196 -40.50 14.48 10.09
N GLY A 197 -40.65 15.77 9.76
CA GLY A 197 -40.45 16.89 10.70
C GLY A 197 -40.88 18.22 10.14
#